data_AF-A0A822DZ10-F1
#
_entry.id   AF-A0A822DZ10-F1
#
_cell.length_a   1.000
_cell.length_b   1.000
_cell.length_c   1.000
_cell.angle_alpha   90.00
_cell.angle_beta   90.00
_cell.angle_gamma   90.00
#
_symmetry.space_group_name_H-M   'P 1'
#
loop_
_entity.id
_entity.type
_entity.pdbx_description
1 polymer ?
#
loop_
_entity_poly.entity_id
_entity_poly.type
_entity_poly.pdbx_seq_one_letter_code
_entity_poly.pdbx_strand_id
1 'polypeptide(L)'
;SMEIRWTPESDQYGVHQLCLTPVDSQQQAGSQVCLVFQVDIDPPRFVRMHPTGIVPDNQSTWIIEVDRDIAPPRRSIGVNIRFFKRSNNQEVYRVDVTSPSVVCYAPRRITFYTFGYTWNKGEEYYILLDSGVATII
;
A
#
# COMPACT_ATOMS: atom_id res chain seq x y z
N SER A 1 -11.16 1.33 -36.67
CA SER A 1 -10.44 1.43 -35.39
C SER A 1 -9.77 0.10 -35.12
N MET A 2 -8.55 0.09 -34.59
CA MET A 2 -7.90 -1.13 -34.12
C MET A 2 -8.29 -1.32 -32.66
N GLU A 3 -8.87 -2.46 -32.33
CA GLU A 3 -9.20 -2.83 -30.96
C GLU A 3 -8.14 -3.80 -30.47
N ILE A 4 -7.40 -3.42 -29.42
CA ILE A 4 -6.44 -4.31 -28.76
C ILE A 4 -7.18 -4.97 -27.59
N ARG A 5 -7.36 -6.28 -27.67
CA ARG A 5 -7.96 -7.09 -26.60
C ARG A 5 -6.89 -7.95 -25.95
N TRP A 6 -6.85 -7.90 -24.63
CA TRP A 6 -6.05 -8.79 -23.80
C TRP A 6 -6.91 -9.25 -22.62
N THR A 7 -6.90 -10.55 -22.38
CA THR A 7 -7.52 -11.18 -21.22
C THR A 7 -6.43 -12.01 -20.58
N PRO A 8 -5.88 -11.60 -19.43
CA PRO A 8 -4.78 -12.33 -18.83
C PRO A 8 -5.21 -13.74 -18.45
N GLU A 9 -4.32 -14.70 -18.69
CA GLU A 9 -4.45 -16.05 -18.15
C GLU A 9 -3.98 -16.08 -16.70
N SER A 10 -4.36 -17.13 -15.96
CA SER A 10 -4.01 -17.23 -14.54
C SER A 10 -2.50 -17.16 -14.35
N ASP A 11 -1.68 -17.74 -15.20
CA ASP A 11 -0.21 -17.69 -15.05
C ASP A 11 0.42 -16.33 -15.38
N GLN A 12 -0.34 -15.38 -15.92
CA GLN A 12 0.08 -14.01 -16.20
C GLN A 12 -0.10 -13.09 -14.98
N TYR A 13 0.19 -13.60 -13.77
CA TYR A 13 0.24 -12.79 -12.55
C TYR A 13 1.35 -11.74 -12.60
N GLY A 14 1.13 -10.57 -11.98
CA GLY A 14 2.18 -9.57 -11.76
C GLY A 14 2.06 -8.30 -12.61
N VAL A 15 3.19 -7.60 -12.80
CA VAL A 15 3.26 -6.34 -13.54
C VAL A 15 3.56 -6.60 -15.01
N HIS A 16 2.65 -6.19 -15.88
CA HIS A 16 2.77 -6.31 -17.34
C HIS A 16 2.85 -4.95 -17.99
N GLN A 17 3.64 -4.83 -19.06
CA GLN A 17 3.80 -3.58 -19.80
C GLN A 17 3.47 -3.80 -21.28
N LEU A 18 2.50 -3.05 -21.78
CA LEU A 18 2.18 -2.97 -23.21
C LEU A 18 2.73 -1.67 -23.77
N CYS A 19 3.68 -1.75 -24.70
CA CYS A 19 4.20 -0.58 -25.41
C CYS A 19 3.68 -0.55 -26.85
N LEU A 20 3.11 0.58 -27.25
CA LEU A 20 2.55 0.83 -28.57
C LEU A 20 3.38 1.90 -29.26
N THR A 21 3.90 1.58 -30.43
CA THR A 21 4.60 2.55 -31.29
C THR A 21 3.74 2.76 -32.53
N PRO A 22 3.16 3.95 -32.74
CA PRO A 22 2.39 4.23 -33.94
C PRO A 22 3.33 4.29 -35.15
N VAL A 23 2.87 3.79 -36.29
CA VAL A 23 3.60 3.86 -37.56
C VAL A 23 2.67 4.49 -38.60
N ASP A 24 3.16 5.46 -39.35
CA ASP A 24 2.39 6.13 -40.40
C ASP A 24 2.40 5.35 -41.74
N SER A 25 1.73 5.89 -42.76
CA SER A 25 1.66 5.27 -44.09
C SER A 25 3.01 5.26 -44.84
N GLN A 26 4.02 5.98 -44.34
CA GLN A 26 5.37 6.02 -44.88
C GLN A 26 6.35 5.14 -44.08
N GLN A 27 5.82 4.29 -43.18
CA GLN A 27 6.60 3.46 -42.27
C GLN A 27 7.45 4.25 -41.25
N GLN A 28 7.11 5.50 -40.97
CA GLN A 28 7.78 6.27 -39.92
C GLN A 28 7.15 6.01 -38.57
N ALA A 29 7.99 5.63 -37.60
CA ALA A 29 7.57 5.42 -36.22
C ALA A 29 7.41 6.75 -35.48
N GLY A 30 6.28 6.92 -34.80
CA GLY A 30 6.04 8.02 -33.85
C GLY A 30 6.44 7.67 -32.42
N SER A 31 6.06 8.53 -31.48
CA SER A 31 6.37 8.34 -30.05
C SER A 31 5.70 7.09 -29.47
N GLN A 32 6.48 6.28 -28.75
CA GLN A 32 5.97 5.10 -28.05
C GLN A 32 5.16 5.50 -26.80
N VAL A 33 4.03 4.81 -26.59
CA VAL A 33 3.23 4.90 -25.38
C VAL A 33 3.24 3.55 -24.69
N CYS A 34 3.63 3.51 -23.41
CA CYS A 34 3.60 2.29 -22.61
C CYS A 34 2.52 2.36 -21.53
N LEU A 35 1.71 1.30 -21.45
CA LEU A 35 0.69 1.07 -20.44
C LEU A 35 1.17 -0.02 -19.50
N VAL A 36 1.06 0.21 -18.19
CA VAL A 36 1.43 -0.77 -17.16
C VAL A 36 0.16 -1.30 -16.51
N PHE A 37 0.01 -2.63 -16.50
CA PHE A 37 -1.10 -3.35 -15.90
C PHE A 37 -0.60 -4.17 -14.72
N GLN A 38 -1.43 -4.28 -13.70
CA GLN A 38 -1.16 -5.13 -12.54
C GLN A 38 -2.27 -6.18 -12.50
N VAL A 39 -1.92 -7.43 -12.81
CA VAL A 39 -2.87 -8.53 -12.94
C VAL A 39 -2.86 -9.36 -11.66
N ASP A 40 -4.04 -9.44 -11.04
CA ASP A 40 -4.40 -10.35 -9.96
C ASP A 40 -3.31 -10.50 -8.90
N ILE A 41 -2.78 -9.37 -8.46
CA ILE A 41 -1.84 -9.36 -7.36
C ILE A 41 -2.64 -9.52 -6.07
N ASP A 42 -2.56 -10.73 -5.51
CA ASP A 42 -2.97 -10.99 -4.14
C ASP A 42 -2.43 -9.86 -3.23
N PRO A 43 -3.25 -9.24 -2.37
CA PRO A 43 -2.73 -8.26 -1.43
C PRO A 43 -1.66 -8.92 -0.53
N PRO A 44 -0.68 -8.15 -0.02
CA PRO A 44 0.32 -8.68 0.88
C PRO A 44 -0.37 -9.31 2.09
N ARG A 45 0.06 -10.50 2.49
CA ARG A 45 -0.46 -11.13 3.71
C ARG A 45 0.33 -10.64 4.90
N PHE A 46 -0.37 -10.29 5.98
CA PHE A 46 0.28 -9.94 7.24
C PHE A 46 0.98 -11.16 7.83
N VAL A 47 2.27 -11.04 8.07
CA VAL A 47 3.10 -12.05 8.72
C VAL A 47 3.18 -11.76 10.22
N ARG A 48 3.42 -10.49 10.56
CA ARG A 48 3.58 -10.05 11.94
C ARG A 48 3.15 -8.61 12.09
N MET A 49 2.59 -8.30 13.27
CA MET A 49 2.33 -6.93 13.69
C MET A 49 2.95 -6.72 15.07
N HIS A 50 3.38 -5.49 15.36
CA HIS A 50 3.87 -5.12 16.68
C HIS A 50 3.53 -3.65 17.00
N PRO A 51 3.08 -3.34 18.24
CA PRO A 51 2.67 -4.29 19.28
C PRO A 51 1.40 -5.07 18.93
N THR A 52 1.07 -6.09 19.72
CA THR A 52 -0.19 -6.86 19.65
C THR A 52 -0.81 -6.94 21.04
N GLY A 53 -2.14 -6.96 21.12
CA GLY A 53 -2.86 -7.03 22.39
C GLY A 53 -3.00 -5.66 23.07
N ILE A 54 -2.86 -5.62 24.40
CA ILE A 54 -2.98 -4.39 25.18
C ILE A 54 -1.82 -3.45 24.86
N VAL A 55 -2.15 -2.23 24.46
CA VAL A 55 -1.19 -1.21 24.04
C VAL A 55 -0.78 -0.36 25.25
N PRO A 56 0.53 -0.20 25.55
CA PRO A 56 1.00 0.75 26.55
C PRO A 56 0.57 2.20 26.23
N ASP A 57 0.33 3.01 27.25
CA ASP A 57 -0.06 4.41 27.10
C ASP A 57 0.96 5.26 26.31
N ASN A 58 2.25 4.93 26.46
CA ASN A 58 3.38 5.58 25.79
C ASN A 58 3.82 4.90 24.48
N GLN A 59 3.01 3.98 23.93
CA GLN A 59 3.34 3.32 22.67
C GLN A 59 3.41 4.33 21.53
N SER A 60 4.55 4.37 20.84
CA SER A 60 4.75 5.30 19.73
C SER A 60 5.22 4.64 18.44
N THR A 61 5.72 3.41 18.48
CA THR A 61 6.32 2.74 17.32
C THR A 61 5.49 1.53 16.91
N TRP A 62 5.18 1.43 15.63
CA TRP A 62 4.33 0.38 15.08
C TRP A 62 5.04 -0.28 13.90
N ILE A 63 4.94 -1.60 13.82
CA ILE A 63 5.58 -2.40 12.78
C ILE A 63 4.55 -3.35 12.19
N ILE A 64 4.45 -3.37 10.87
CA ILE A 64 3.71 -4.36 10.10
C ILE A 64 4.68 -5.05 9.15
N GLU A 65 4.78 -6.38 9.25
CA GLU A 65 5.56 -7.23 8.37
C GLU A 65 4.64 -8.02 7.44
N VAL A 66 5.02 -8.13 6.17
CA VAL A 66 4.23 -8.80 5.13
C VAL A 66 5.03 -9.89 4.40
N ASP A 67 4.33 -10.70 3.62
CA ASP A 67 4.88 -11.89 2.96
C ASP A 67 5.73 -11.58 1.71
N ARG A 68 5.69 -10.34 1.20
CA ARG A 68 6.32 -9.92 -0.06
C ARG A 68 6.93 -8.53 0.02
N ASP A 69 7.82 -8.23 -0.91
CA ASP A 69 8.48 -6.93 -0.95
C ASP A 69 7.48 -5.83 -1.29
N ILE A 70 7.67 -4.68 -0.63
CA ILE A 70 6.79 -3.53 -0.73
C ILE A 70 7.60 -2.25 -0.86
N ALA A 71 6.98 -1.25 -1.46
CA ALA A 71 7.52 0.08 -1.62
C ALA A 71 6.51 1.14 -1.13
N PRO A 72 6.98 2.36 -0.82
CA PRO A 72 6.11 3.49 -0.56
C PRO A 72 5.11 3.71 -1.71
N PRO A 73 3.90 4.21 -1.41
CA PRO A 73 2.92 4.46 -2.44
C PRO A 73 3.34 5.58 -3.39
N ARG A 74 3.11 5.40 -4.71
CA ARG A 74 3.42 6.39 -5.75
C ARG A 74 2.41 7.54 -5.81
N ARG A 75 1.17 7.32 -5.35
CA ARG A 75 0.09 8.30 -5.24
C ARG A 75 -0.69 8.00 -3.96
N SER A 76 -0.67 8.93 -3.01
CA SER A 76 -1.10 8.65 -1.63
C SER A 76 -1.80 9.82 -0.94
N ILE A 77 -2.32 10.79 -1.71
CA ILE A 77 -3.11 11.90 -1.15
C ILE A 77 -4.33 11.32 -0.44
N GLY A 78 -4.41 11.55 0.88
CA GLY A 78 -5.53 11.10 1.70
C GLY A 78 -5.50 9.62 2.09
N VAL A 79 -4.39 8.91 1.84
CA VAL A 79 -4.21 7.51 2.25
C VAL A 79 -3.65 7.47 3.67
N ASN A 80 -4.34 6.77 4.57
CA ASN A 80 -3.97 6.73 5.98
C ASN A 80 -3.85 5.31 6.54
N ILE A 81 -3.04 5.19 7.59
CA ILE A 81 -3.11 4.09 8.56
C ILE A 81 -3.98 4.58 9.71
N ARG A 82 -5.10 3.90 9.98
CA ARG A 82 -6.13 4.37 10.92
C ARG A 82 -6.23 3.45 12.13
N PHE A 83 -6.41 4.05 13.29
CA PHE A 83 -6.59 3.35 14.55
C PHE A 83 -8.00 3.50 15.06
N PHE A 84 -8.58 2.38 15.47
CA PHE A 84 -9.93 2.31 15.99
C PHE A 84 -9.94 1.65 17.36
N LYS A 85 -10.79 2.15 18.25
CA LYS A 85 -11.12 1.44 19.49
C LYS A 85 -11.92 0.19 19.16
N ARG A 86 -11.54 -0.95 19.72
CA ARG A 86 -12.26 -2.21 19.51
C ARG A 86 -13.65 -2.21 20.16
N SER A 87 -13.82 -1.46 21.25
CA SER A 87 -15.07 -1.42 22.02
C SER A 87 -16.24 -0.77 21.28
N ASN A 88 -15.97 0.22 20.42
CA ASN A 88 -17.02 1.01 19.78
C ASN A 88 -16.74 1.36 18.30
N ASN A 89 -15.67 0.83 17.70
CA ASN A 89 -15.24 1.11 16.33
C ASN A 89 -15.06 2.61 16.02
N GLN A 90 -14.77 3.42 17.04
CA GLN A 90 -14.48 4.83 16.86
C GLN A 90 -13.04 5.00 16.37
N GLU A 91 -12.85 5.76 15.29
CA GLU A 91 -11.51 6.19 14.86
C GLU A 91 -10.95 7.17 15.90
N VAL A 92 -9.74 6.91 16.37
CA VAL A 92 -9.10 7.70 17.44
C VAL A 92 -7.79 8.34 17.03
N TYR A 93 -7.14 7.82 15.99
CA TYR A 93 -5.91 8.35 15.45
C TYR A 93 -5.73 7.90 14.00
N ARG A 94 -4.99 8.68 13.21
CA ARG A 94 -4.58 8.29 11.87
C ARG A 94 -3.18 8.81 11.56
N VAL A 95 -2.46 8.08 10.73
CA VAL A 95 -1.14 8.42 10.23
C VAL A 95 -1.23 8.60 8.72
N ASP A 96 -0.80 9.77 8.25
CA ASP A 96 -0.64 10.04 6.82
C ASP A 96 0.60 9.32 6.29
N VAL A 97 0.40 8.42 5.32
CA VAL A 97 1.47 7.59 4.76
C VAL A 97 2.45 8.36 3.88
N THR A 98 2.12 9.60 3.50
CA THR A 98 3.01 10.49 2.74
C THR A 98 4.03 11.21 3.62
N SER A 99 3.90 11.13 4.95
CA SER A 99 4.80 11.82 5.88
C SER A 99 6.07 11.00 6.14
N PRO A 100 7.23 11.36 5.54
CA PRO A 100 8.44 10.54 5.61
C PRO A 100 9.09 10.53 7.01
N SER A 101 8.74 11.49 7.87
CA SER A 101 9.16 11.53 9.27
C SER A 101 8.33 10.59 10.16
N VAL A 102 7.20 10.09 9.65
CA VAL A 102 6.23 9.31 10.43
C VAL A 102 6.07 7.90 9.89
N VAL A 103 6.35 7.64 8.61
CA VAL A 103 6.29 6.31 8.01
C VAL A 103 7.58 6.00 7.26
N CYS A 104 8.13 4.82 7.51
CA CYS A 104 9.31 4.29 6.86
C CYS A 104 8.99 2.93 6.23
N TYR A 105 9.46 2.73 4.99
CA TYR A 105 9.29 1.48 4.26
C TYR A 105 10.64 0.79 4.12
N ALA A 106 10.64 -0.51 4.36
CA ALA A 106 11.71 -1.44 4.04
C ALA A 106 11.10 -2.64 3.29
N PRO A 107 11.92 -3.45 2.61
CA PRO A 107 11.43 -4.72 2.05
C PRO A 107 10.63 -5.48 3.11
N ARG A 108 9.38 -5.81 2.78
CA ARG A 108 8.44 -6.57 3.61
C ARG A 108 8.05 -5.92 4.93
N ARG A 109 8.33 -4.63 5.15
CA ARG A 109 8.12 -3.97 6.44
C ARG A 109 7.66 -2.53 6.30
N ILE A 110 6.60 -2.18 7.04
CA ILE A 110 6.16 -0.80 7.28
C ILE A 110 6.43 -0.49 8.76
N THR A 111 7.22 0.54 9.03
CA THR A 111 7.37 1.11 10.37
C THR A 111 6.69 2.46 10.38
N PHE A 112 5.86 2.74 11.38
CA PHE A 112 5.21 4.03 11.51
C PHE A 112 5.08 4.47 12.96
N TYR A 113 4.90 5.78 13.16
CA TYR A 113 4.96 6.39 14.47
C TYR A 113 3.71 7.17 14.82
N THR A 114 3.32 7.13 16.09
CA THR A 114 2.19 7.89 16.65
C THR A 114 2.70 8.89 17.68
N PHE A 115 3.69 9.69 17.29
CA PHE A 115 4.37 10.64 18.18
C PHE A 115 3.37 11.60 18.84
N GLY A 116 3.48 11.75 20.16
CA GLY A 116 2.63 12.67 20.94
C GLY A 116 1.19 12.21 21.15
N TYR A 117 0.81 11.02 20.68
CA TYR A 117 -0.48 10.42 20.99
C TYR A 117 -0.37 9.54 22.23
N THR A 118 -1.29 9.72 23.18
CA THR A 118 -1.38 8.93 24.41
C THR A 118 -2.51 7.91 24.29
N TRP A 119 -2.20 6.63 24.44
CA TRP A 119 -3.21 5.56 24.39
C TRP A 119 -3.92 5.41 25.74
N ASN A 120 -5.20 5.05 25.71
CA ASN A 120 -5.93 4.77 26.93
C ASN A 120 -5.48 3.42 27.48
N LYS A 121 -5.00 3.43 28.73
CA LYS A 121 -4.57 2.22 29.42
C LYS A 121 -5.70 1.20 29.53
N GLY A 122 -5.43 -0.04 29.15
CA GLY A 122 -6.38 -1.15 29.24
C GLY A 122 -7.41 -1.22 28.10
N GLU A 123 -7.33 -0.31 27.12
CA GLU A 123 -8.14 -0.39 25.91
C GLU A 123 -7.47 -1.28 24.85
N GLU A 124 -8.31 -1.88 24.00
CA GLU A 124 -7.88 -2.61 22.81
C GLU A 124 -8.15 -1.79 21.55
N TYR A 125 -7.22 -1.88 20.60
CA TYR A 125 -7.28 -1.15 19.34
C TYR A 125 -7.05 -2.09 18.16
N TYR A 126 -7.62 -1.74 17.01
CA TYR A 126 -7.28 -2.36 15.73
C TYR A 126 -6.90 -1.30 14.70
N ILE A 127 -6.13 -1.73 13.71
CA ILE A 127 -5.62 -0.89 12.63
C ILE A 127 -6.34 -1.23 11.33
N LEU A 128 -6.71 -0.20 10.56
CA LEU A 128 -7.16 -0.34 9.18
C LEU A 128 -6.17 0.38 8.27
N LEU A 129 -5.71 -0.31 7.23
CA LEU A 129 -4.86 0.26 6.19
C LEU A 129 -5.75 0.70 5.03
N ASP A 130 -5.74 1.99 4.69
CA ASP A 130 -6.45 2.46 3.50
C ASP A 130 -5.88 1.77 2.25
N SER A 131 -6.71 1.65 1.21
CA SER A 131 -6.24 1.15 -0.08
C SER A 131 -5.11 2.04 -0.61
N GLY A 132 -3.98 1.42 -0.98
CA GLY A 132 -2.80 2.14 -1.46
C GLY A 132 -1.83 2.60 -0.37
N VAL A 133 -1.89 2.07 0.85
CA VAL A 133 -0.85 2.30 1.88
C VAL A 133 0.54 1.84 1.42
N ALA A 134 0.63 0.79 0.61
CA ALA A 134 1.88 0.30 0.04
C ALA A 134 1.67 -0.23 -1.38
N THR A 135 2.75 -0.30 -2.16
CA THR A 135 2.77 -0.93 -3.49
C THR A 135 3.63 -2.19 -3.44
N ILE A 136 3.19 -3.28 -4.06
CA ILE A 136 4.00 -4.49 -4.20
C ILE A 136 5.05 -4.26 -5.29
N ILE A 137 6.27 -4.74 -5.06
CA ILE A 137 7.38 -4.67 -6.00
C ILE A 137 7.84 -6.07 -6.42
#